data_AF-A0A816IDR9-F1
#
_entry.id   AF-A0A816IDR9-F1
#
_cell.length_a   1.000
_cell.length_b   1.000
_cell.length_c   1.000
_cell.angle_alpha   90.00
_cell.angle_beta   90.00
_cell.angle_gamma   90.00
#
_symmetry.space_group_name_H-M   'P 1'
#
loop_
_entity.id
_entity.type
_entity.pdbx_description
1 polymer ?
#
loop_
_entity_poly.entity_id
_entity_poly.type
_entity_poly.pdbx_seq_one_letter_code
_entity_poly.pdbx_strand_id
1 'polypeptide(L)'
;MATDKSSSFHLLAPPPVPDYSRLKLCLLSANLCYQKQGLEVIELVGVLVVLNRIESLMLQGNSEAMVLIDMPAGPSEVLFIADEHASPVYIAADLLSQAITFSNMYAPEHLIINVKDAEKWEGLIENACSVFIGPWTPESVGDYASGTNHVLPTYGYVRMYSGVSLDSFLKFMTVQSLTEEGLRNLGPYVATMAEIEGLDAHKRAVTLRLKDIEARQPFQTK
;
A
#
# COMPACT_ATOMS: atom_id res chain seq x y z
N MET A 1 13.32 -16.00 31.18
CA MET A 1 14.30 -16.19 30.08
C MET A 1 13.63 -15.66 28.82
N ALA A 2 13.74 -14.35 28.58
CA ALA A 2 13.19 -13.74 27.37
C ALA A 2 14.13 -14.15 26.24
N THR A 3 13.65 -14.96 25.30
CA THR A 3 14.36 -15.23 24.05
C THR A 3 14.58 -13.89 23.35
N ASP A 4 15.84 -13.51 23.16
CA ASP A 4 16.23 -12.36 22.35
C ASP A 4 15.62 -12.53 20.96
N LYS A 5 14.49 -11.85 20.71
CA LYS A 5 13.90 -11.74 19.38
C LYS A 5 14.70 -10.67 18.65
N SER A 6 15.92 -11.00 18.26
CA SER A 6 16.75 -10.09 17.49
C SER A 6 16.02 -9.74 16.19
N SER A 7 15.72 -8.45 16.02
CA SER A 7 15.19 -7.93 14.77
C SER A 7 16.27 -8.14 13.71
N SER A 8 15.96 -8.85 12.63
CA SER A 8 16.96 -9.21 11.62
C SER A 8 16.55 -8.72 10.24
N PHE A 9 17.48 -8.02 9.59
CA PHE A 9 17.37 -7.57 8.20
C PHE A 9 18.38 -8.35 7.37
N HIS A 10 17.88 -9.03 6.34
CA HIS A 10 18.66 -9.89 5.45
C HIS A 10 18.56 -9.39 4.02
N LEU A 11 19.68 -9.24 3.33
CA LEU A 11 19.71 -8.92 1.90
C LEU A 11 20.02 -10.17 1.08
N LEU A 12 19.28 -10.36 -0.01
CA LEU A 12 19.53 -11.41 -0.99
C LEU A 12 20.01 -10.77 -2.28
N ALA A 13 21.19 -11.17 -2.75
CA ALA A 13 21.76 -10.66 -4.00
C ALA A 13 22.38 -11.80 -4.81
N PRO A 14 22.19 -11.82 -6.16
CA PRO A 14 22.83 -12.82 -7.00
C PRO A 14 24.36 -12.63 -7.03
N PRO A 15 25.15 -13.72 -7.09
CA PRO A 15 26.59 -13.63 -7.26
C PRO A 15 26.96 -13.22 -8.71
N PRO A 16 28.05 -12.45 -8.92
CA PRO A 16 28.91 -11.85 -7.89
C PRO A 16 28.25 -10.61 -7.26
N VAL A 17 28.40 -10.45 -5.94
CA VAL A 17 27.89 -9.26 -5.25
C VAL A 17 28.87 -8.10 -5.47
N PRO A 18 28.49 -7.01 -6.15
CA PRO A 18 29.39 -5.89 -6.39
C PRO A 18 29.87 -5.23 -5.08
N ASP A 19 31.09 -4.72 -5.05
CA ASP A 19 31.67 -4.11 -3.83
C ASP A 19 30.84 -2.94 -3.28
N TYR A 20 30.24 -2.13 -4.15
CA TYR A 20 29.34 -1.05 -3.72
C TYR A 20 28.07 -1.57 -3.03
N SER A 21 27.59 -2.78 -3.36
CA SER A 21 26.41 -3.36 -2.71
C SER A 21 26.73 -3.80 -1.28
N ARG A 22 27.97 -4.24 -1.02
CA ARG A 22 28.46 -4.53 0.33
C ARG A 22 28.61 -3.25 1.17
N LEU A 23 29.10 -2.17 0.57
CA LEU A 23 29.17 -0.86 1.22
C LEU A 23 27.77 -0.33 1.59
N LYS A 24 26.77 -0.45 0.71
CA LYS A 24 25.38 -0.11 1.02
C LYS A 24 24.83 -0.93 2.18
N LEU A 25 25.16 -2.22 2.25
CA LEU A 25 24.74 -3.10 3.34
C LEU A 25 25.25 -2.63 4.71
N CYS A 26 26.53 -2.24 4.78
CA CYS A 26 27.13 -1.68 5.99
C CYS A 26 26.47 -0.37 6.42
N LEU A 27 26.15 0.51 5.46
CA LEU A 27 25.46 1.77 5.75
C LEU A 27 24.03 1.55 6.25
N LEU A 28 23.34 0.51 5.76
CA LEU A 28 21.97 0.16 6.16
C LEU A 28 21.89 -0.71 7.41
N SER A 29 23.03 -1.06 8.04
CA SER A 29 23.07 -1.92 9.23
C SER A 29 22.35 -3.27 9.04
N ALA A 30 22.36 -3.82 7.81
CA ALA A 30 21.79 -5.13 7.57
C ALA A 30 22.71 -6.24 8.13
N ASN A 31 22.10 -7.24 8.75
CA ASN A 31 22.80 -8.21 9.59
C ASN A 31 23.46 -9.33 8.78
N LEU A 32 22.90 -9.70 7.63
CA LEU A 32 23.43 -10.76 6.76
C LEU A 32 23.14 -10.48 5.27
N CYS A 33 24.05 -10.93 4.42
CA CYS A 33 23.88 -10.96 2.97
C CYS A 33 24.05 -12.39 2.47
N TYR A 34 23.03 -12.90 1.76
CA TYR A 34 23.02 -14.23 1.18
C TYR A 34 23.20 -14.15 -0.34
N GLN A 35 24.07 -14.99 -0.88
CA GLN A 35 24.25 -15.16 -2.32
C GLN A 35 23.32 -16.26 -2.84
N LYS A 36 22.20 -15.89 -3.47
CA LYS A 36 21.25 -16.84 -4.08
C LYS A 36 20.70 -16.31 -5.40
N GLN A 37 20.41 -17.21 -6.35
CA GLN A 37 19.73 -16.94 -7.61
C GLN A 37 18.35 -17.64 -7.62
N GLY A 38 17.32 -16.99 -8.14
CA GLY A 38 15.98 -17.58 -8.35
C GLY A 38 14.98 -17.42 -7.18
N LEU A 39 13.74 -17.86 -7.43
CA LEU A 39 12.58 -17.85 -6.52
C LEU A 39 12.56 -19.07 -5.57
N GLU A 40 13.69 -19.45 -4.96
CA GLU A 40 13.64 -20.39 -3.84
C GLU A 40 13.15 -19.63 -2.60
N VAL A 41 11.88 -19.86 -2.25
CA VAL A 41 11.19 -19.25 -1.10
C VAL A 41 12.02 -19.45 0.17
N ILE A 42 12.52 -18.35 0.74
CA ILE A 42 13.16 -18.36 2.05
C ILE A 42 12.06 -18.19 3.09
N GLU A 43 11.66 -19.29 3.73
CA GLU A 43 10.66 -19.34 4.82
C GLU A 43 11.02 -18.51 6.06
N LEU A 44 12.21 -17.88 6.11
CA LEU A 44 12.80 -17.34 7.33
C LEU A 44 12.65 -15.82 7.52
N VAL A 45 11.98 -15.08 6.62
CA VAL A 45 11.83 -13.62 6.74
C VAL A 45 10.36 -13.23 6.83
N GLY A 46 10.00 -12.46 7.87
CA GLY A 46 8.61 -12.06 8.13
C GLY A 46 8.01 -11.04 7.15
N VAL A 47 8.85 -10.35 6.35
CA VAL A 47 8.46 -9.43 5.27
C VAL A 47 9.48 -9.58 4.15
N LEU A 48 9.02 -9.82 2.92
CA LEU A 48 9.85 -9.92 1.72
C LEU A 48 9.58 -8.74 0.80
N VAL A 49 10.61 -7.94 0.53
CA VAL A 49 10.58 -6.88 -0.49
C VAL A 49 11.39 -7.36 -1.69
N VAL A 50 10.74 -7.50 -2.84
CA VAL A 50 11.36 -7.98 -4.08
C VAL A 50 11.67 -6.80 -4.98
N LEU A 51 12.95 -6.63 -5.35
CA LEU A 51 13.41 -5.45 -6.10
C LEU A 51 13.42 -5.66 -7.62
N ASN A 52 13.28 -6.89 -8.14
CA ASN A 52 13.36 -7.12 -9.59
C ASN A 52 12.72 -8.44 -10.09
N ARG A 53 12.19 -8.34 -11.33
CA ARG A 53 11.87 -9.37 -12.34
C ARG A 53 10.41 -9.85 -12.42
N ILE A 54 9.93 -9.90 -13.67
CA ILE A 54 8.57 -10.26 -14.18
C ILE A 54 7.99 -11.58 -13.64
N GLU A 55 8.81 -12.45 -13.03
CA GLU A 55 8.40 -13.78 -12.56
C GLU A 55 7.54 -13.75 -11.28
N SER A 56 7.47 -12.63 -10.54
CA SER A 56 6.64 -12.51 -9.32
C SER A 56 5.14 -12.24 -9.58
N LEU A 57 4.77 -11.81 -10.79
CA LEU A 57 3.40 -11.45 -11.16
C LEU A 57 2.43 -12.65 -11.26
N MET A 58 2.94 -13.87 -11.34
CA MET A 58 2.12 -15.06 -11.60
C MET A 58 1.37 -15.61 -10.37
N LEU A 59 1.47 -14.99 -9.19
CA LEU A 59 0.93 -15.54 -7.93
C LEU A 59 -0.32 -14.85 -7.36
N GLN A 60 -0.83 -13.77 -7.97
CA GLN A 60 -1.92 -12.97 -7.37
C GLN A 60 -3.21 -12.87 -8.20
N GLY A 61 -3.29 -13.53 -9.35
CA GLY A 61 -4.48 -13.47 -10.22
C GLY A 61 -5.53 -14.51 -9.87
N ASN A 62 -6.34 -14.28 -8.83
CA ASN A 62 -7.66 -14.92 -8.71
C ASN A 62 -8.57 -14.14 -7.76
N SER A 63 -9.46 -13.31 -8.32
CA SER A 63 -10.70 -12.93 -7.66
C SER A 63 -11.80 -12.77 -8.72
N GLU A 64 -12.70 -13.76 -8.76
CA GLU A 64 -13.96 -13.65 -9.47
C GLU A 64 -14.89 -12.73 -8.68
N ALA A 65 -15.09 -11.51 -9.19
CA ALA A 65 -16.19 -10.65 -8.77
C ALA A 65 -17.21 -10.58 -9.90
N MET A 66 -18.29 -11.37 -9.79
CA MET A 66 -19.46 -11.23 -10.65
C MET A 66 -20.29 -10.03 -10.16
N VAL A 67 -20.08 -8.88 -10.79
CA VAL A 67 -21.00 -7.73 -10.77
C VAL A 67 -21.35 -7.40 -12.22
N LEU A 68 -22.65 -7.30 -12.53
CA LEU A 68 -23.11 -6.85 -13.83
C LEU A 68 -22.90 -5.33 -13.94
N ILE A 69 -21.89 -4.95 -14.72
CA ILE A 69 -21.60 -3.58 -15.13
C ILE A 69 -22.29 -3.36 -16.49
N ASP A 70 -23.15 -2.34 -16.60
CA ASP A 70 -23.88 -2.01 -17.84
C ASP A 70 -22.92 -1.73 -19.01
N MET A 71 -21.88 -0.94 -18.74
CA MET A 71 -20.73 -0.68 -19.61
C MET A 71 -19.60 -0.08 -18.75
N PRO A 72 -18.32 -0.48 -18.91
CA PRO A 72 -17.22 0.25 -18.30
C PRO A 72 -17.11 1.62 -18.97
N ALA A 73 -17.57 2.67 -18.31
CA ALA A 73 -17.30 4.04 -18.73
C ALA A 73 -15.84 4.36 -18.44
N GLY A 74 -15.00 4.31 -19.47
CA GLY A 74 -13.62 4.80 -19.40
C GLY A 74 -13.57 6.34 -19.41
N PRO A 75 -12.42 6.93 -19.06
CA PRO A 75 -12.19 8.36 -19.28
C PRO A 75 -12.46 8.75 -20.74
N SER A 76 -12.80 10.02 -20.97
CA SER A 76 -12.95 10.54 -22.34
C SER A 76 -11.64 10.37 -23.10
N GLU A 77 -11.68 9.64 -24.21
CA GLU A 77 -10.55 9.47 -25.11
C GLU A 77 -10.69 10.46 -26.27
N VAL A 78 -9.59 11.07 -26.69
CA VAL A 78 -9.57 11.91 -27.88
C VAL A 78 -8.35 11.56 -28.73
N LEU A 79 -8.61 11.39 -30.03
CA LEU A 79 -7.58 11.12 -31.04
C LEU A 79 -7.42 12.37 -31.91
N PHE A 80 -6.19 12.85 -32.04
CA PHE A 80 -5.85 13.98 -32.89
C PHE A 80 -5.24 13.51 -34.20
N ILE A 81 -5.67 14.11 -35.31
CA ILE A 81 -5.00 14.02 -36.62
C ILE A 81 -4.58 15.45 -36.96
N ALA A 82 -3.28 15.67 -37.13
CA ALA A 82 -2.71 16.97 -37.44
C ALA A 82 -1.75 16.86 -38.64
N ASP A 83 -1.85 17.80 -39.57
CA ASP A 83 -0.95 17.95 -40.71
C ASP A 83 -0.14 19.27 -40.60
N GLU A 84 0.54 19.65 -41.67
CA GLU A 84 1.36 20.87 -41.72
C GLU A 84 0.57 22.19 -41.60
N HIS A 85 -0.76 22.14 -41.73
CA HIS A 85 -1.63 23.31 -41.55
C HIS A 85 -2.12 23.48 -40.12
N ALA A 86 -1.93 22.48 -39.25
CA ALA A 86 -2.36 22.54 -37.85
C ALA A 86 -1.44 23.45 -37.02
N SER A 87 -2.04 24.27 -36.15
CA SER A 87 -1.30 25.10 -35.20
C SER A 87 -0.75 24.25 -34.04
N PRO A 88 0.59 24.16 -33.85
CA PRO A 88 1.18 23.35 -32.78
C PRO A 88 0.74 23.78 -31.38
N VAL A 89 0.46 25.08 -31.18
CA VAL A 89 0.02 25.62 -29.89
C VAL A 89 -1.38 25.10 -29.52
N TYR A 90 -2.28 24.99 -30.49
CA TYR A 90 -3.64 24.48 -30.24
C TYR A 90 -3.61 22.99 -29.94
N ILE A 91 -2.85 22.21 -30.72
CA ILE A 91 -2.68 20.78 -30.47
C ILE A 91 -2.06 20.52 -29.09
N ALA A 92 -1.04 21.28 -28.70
CA ALA A 92 -0.42 21.15 -27.37
C ALA A 92 -1.39 21.50 -26.23
N ALA A 93 -2.22 22.54 -26.40
CA ALA A 93 -3.23 22.92 -25.41
C ALA A 93 -4.31 21.83 -25.26
N ASP A 94 -4.80 21.28 -26.38
CA ASP A 94 -5.81 20.22 -26.37
C ASP A 94 -5.26 18.94 -25.73
N LEU A 95 -4.02 18.55 -26.06
CA LEU A 95 -3.33 17.42 -25.42
C LEU A 95 -3.14 17.64 -23.91
N LEU A 96 -2.66 18.83 -23.51
CA LEU A 96 -2.43 19.14 -22.11
C LEU A 96 -3.74 19.12 -21.30
N SER A 97 -4.86 19.51 -21.90
CA SER A 97 -6.18 19.49 -21.24
C SER A 97 -6.62 18.10 -20.81
N GLN A 98 -6.15 17.04 -21.48
CA GLN A 98 -6.46 15.65 -21.17
C GLN A 98 -5.32 14.90 -20.50
N ALA A 99 -4.11 15.46 -20.52
CA ALA A 99 -2.89 14.78 -20.10
C ALA A 99 -2.97 14.24 -18.67
N ILE A 100 -3.53 15.01 -17.73
CA ILE A 100 -3.63 14.57 -16.34
C ILE A 100 -4.65 13.44 -16.16
N THR A 101 -5.79 13.52 -16.85
CA THR A 101 -6.81 12.47 -16.84
C THR A 101 -6.26 11.17 -17.43
N PHE A 102 -5.54 11.27 -18.55
CA PHE A 102 -4.85 10.13 -19.14
C PHE A 102 -3.78 9.57 -18.19
N SER A 103 -2.99 10.42 -17.54
CA SER A 103 -2.00 9.99 -16.55
C SER A 103 -2.65 9.23 -15.39
N ASN A 104 -3.76 9.72 -14.84
CA ASN A 104 -4.49 9.03 -13.79
C ASN A 104 -5.03 7.67 -14.26
N MET A 105 -5.47 7.57 -15.52
CA MET A 105 -5.89 6.29 -16.12
C MET A 105 -4.71 5.35 -16.37
N TYR A 106 -3.56 5.88 -16.77
CA TYR A 106 -2.37 5.08 -17.02
C TYR A 106 -1.75 4.57 -15.71
N ALA A 107 -1.86 5.36 -14.64
CA ALA A 107 -1.32 5.10 -13.31
C ALA A 107 0.19 4.81 -13.33
N PRO A 108 1.01 5.79 -13.76
CA PRO A 108 2.45 5.61 -13.88
C PRO A 108 3.13 5.42 -12.52
N GLU A 109 4.24 4.67 -12.55
CA GLU A 109 5.18 4.54 -11.44
C GLU A 109 5.77 5.92 -11.05
N HIS A 110 6.33 6.61 -12.05
CA HIS A 110 6.91 7.95 -11.97
C HIS A 110 6.13 8.93 -12.86
N LEU A 111 5.70 10.07 -12.31
CA LEU A 111 5.04 11.14 -13.06
C LEU A 111 5.89 12.40 -13.04
N ILE A 112 6.36 12.87 -14.20
CA ILE A 112 7.07 14.14 -14.33
C ILE A 112 6.13 15.19 -14.92
N ILE A 113 5.87 16.27 -14.19
CA ILE A 113 5.07 17.40 -14.63
C ILE A 113 6.00 18.57 -14.96
N ASN A 114 6.40 18.66 -16.22
CA ASN A 114 7.27 19.73 -16.73
C ASN A 114 6.49 20.68 -17.63
N VAL A 115 5.61 21.47 -17.02
CA VAL A 115 4.83 22.54 -17.68
C VAL A 115 4.97 23.84 -16.89
N LYS A 116 4.53 24.95 -17.47
CA LYS A 116 4.46 26.22 -16.74
C LYS A 116 3.45 26.11 -15.59
N ASP A 117 3.80 26.64 -14.42
CA ASP A 117 3.01 26.58 -13.19
C ASP A 117 2.64 25.14 -12.79
N ALA A 118 3.61 24.21 -12.90
CA ALA A 118 3.44 22.77 -12.69
C ALA A 118 2.79 22.41 -11.33
N GLU A 119 3.02 23.22 -10.31
CA GLU A 119 2.49 23.06 -8.95
C GLU A 119 0.95 23.13 -8.91
N LYS A 120 0.33 23.83 -9.88
CA LYS A 120 -1.15 23.92 -9.96
C LYS A 120 -1.81 22.59 -10.30
N TRP A 121 -1.05 21.64 -10.85
CA TRP A 121 -1.57 20.34 -11.26
C TRP A 121 -1.58 19.31 -10.13
N GLU A 122 -0.91 19.58 -9.00
CA GLU A 122 -0.78 18.65 -7.87
C GLU A 122 -2.13 18.14 -7.38
N GLY A 123 -3.12 19.03 -7.22
CA GLY A 123 -4.46 18.68 -6.74
C GLY A 123 -5.32 17.85 -7.72
N LEU A 124 -4.84 17.62 -8.94
CA LEU A 124 -5.50 16.82 -9.97
C LEU A 124 -4.91 15.41 -10.11
N ILE A 125 -3.80 15.13 -9.42
CA ILE A 125 -3.12 13.83 -9.47
C ILE A 125 -3.88 12.85 -8.56
N GLU A 126 -4.39 11.78 -9.13
CA GLU A 126 -5.06 10.69 -8.40
C GLU A 126 -4.17 9.46 -8.31
N ASN A 127 -3.51 9.10 -9.43
CA ASN A 127 -2.71 7.88 -9.53
C ASN A 127 -1.31 8.19 -10.06
N ALA A 128 -0.37 8.42 -9.14
CA ALA A 128 1.07 8.43 -9.38
C ALA A 128 1.77 8.13 -8.05
N CYS A 129 2.86 7.34 -8.08
CA CYS A 129 3.49 6.92 -6.84
C CYS A 129 4.63 7.85 -6.40
N SER A 130 5.37 8.42 -7.35
CA SER A 130 6.32 9.49 -7.10
C SER A 130 6.18 10.55 -8.20
N VAL A 131 6.00 11.80 -7.78
CA VAL A 131 5.69 12.93 -8.66
C VAL A 131 6.85 13.91 -8.65
N PHE A 132 7.32 14.28 -9.83
CA PHE A 132 8.41 15.21 -10.04
C PHE A 132 7.89 16.48 -10.70
N ILE A 133 7.90 17.59 -9.97
CA ILE A 133 7.26 18.85 -10.39
C ILE A 133 8.32 19.85 -10.85
N GLY A 134 8.12 20.39 -12.06
CA GLY A 134 8.91 21.49 -12.61
C GLY A 134 10.17 21.06 -13.39
N PRO A 135 10.84 22.02 -14.04
CA PRO A 135 11.91 21.74 -15.02
C PRO A 135 13.22 21.25 -14.40
N TRP A 136 13.40 21.41 -13.08
CA TRP A 136 14.65 21.11 -12.38
C TRP A 136 14.60 19.81 -11.56
N THR A 137 13.53 19.05 -11.72
CA THR A 137 13.24 17.86 -10.91
C THR A 137 13.21 16.62 -11.81
N PRO A 138 14.36 16.16 -12.34
CA PRO A 138 14.39 14.93 -13.14
C PRO A 138 14.20 13.70 -12.23
N GLU A 139 13.59 12.63 -12.74
CA GLU A 139 13.40 11.34 -12.03
C GLU A 139 14.67 10.85 -11.33
N SER A 140 15.84 11.08 -11.94
CA SER A 140 17.13 10.69 -11.38
C SER A 140 17.40 11.23 -9.97
N VAL A 141 16.89 12.41 -9.59
CA VAL A 141 17.08 12.85 -8.19
C VAL A 141 16.26 11.98 -7.23
N GLY A 142 15.08 11.49 -7.67
CA GLY A 142 14.25 10.51 -6.99
C GLY A 142 14.98 9.21 -6.72
N ASP A 143 15.51 8.62 -7.78
CA ASP A 143 16.17 7.31 -7.77
C ASP A 143 17.38 7.21 -6.84
N TYR A 144 18.04 8.34 -6.58
CA TYR A 144 19.35 8.32 -5.95
C TYR A 144 19.45 9.08 -4.63
N ALA A 145 18.88 10.28 -4.51
CA ALA A 145 19.33 11.20 -3.45
C ALA A 145 18.29 12.19 -2.88
N SER A 146 17.11 12.32 -3.50
CA SER A 146 16.07 13.23 -3.00
C SER A 146 15.52 12.83 -1.62
N GLY A 147 15.63 11.54 -1.28
CA GLY A 147 15.12 10.95 -0.05
C GLY A 147 13.80 10.19 -0.23
N THR A 148 13.14 10.31 -1.38
CA THR A 148 12.00 9.45 -1.72
C THR A 148 12.45 8.00 -1.95
N ASN A 149 11.54 7.04 -1.74
CA ASN A 149 11.82 5.65 -2.04
C ASN A 149 11.50 5.36 -3.51
N HIS A 150 12.42 4.76 -4.25
CA HIS A 150 12.25 4.45 -5.68
C HIS A 150 11.71 3.03 -5.95
N VAL A 151 11.38 2.27 -4.90
CA VAL A 151 10.72 0.96 -5.05
C VAL A 151 9.22 1.20 -5.10
N LEU A 152 8.72 1.38 -6.32
CA LEU A 152 7.36 1.82 -6.58
C LEU A 152 6.55 0.75 -7.35
N PRO A 153 5.21 0.76 -7.26
CA PRO A 153 4.38 -0.17 -8.02
C PRO A 153 4.39 0.15 -9.52
N THR A 154 4.49 -0.89 -10.35
CA THR A 154 4.46 -0.80 -11.82
C THR A 154 3.16 -1.36 -12.39
N TYR A 155 3.00 -1.39 -13.72
CA TYR A 155 1.84 -1.99 -14.41
C TYR A 155 0.46 -1.44 -13.98
N GLY A 156 0.40 -0.19 -13.53
CA GLY A 156 -0.82 0.46 -13.08
C GLY A 156 -1.28 0.06 -11.67
N TYR A 157 -0.48 -0.70 -10.91
CA TYR A 157 -0.76 -1.03 -9.51
C TYR A 157 -0.76 0.19 -8.58
N VAL A 158 -0.25 1.33 -9.03
CA VAL A 158 -0.32 2.61 -8.32
C VAL A 158 -1.75 3.02 -7.98
N ARG A 159 -2.76 2.51 -8.70
CA ARG A 159 -4.19 2.69 -8.36
C ARG A 159 -4.59 2.20 -6.96
N MET A 160 -3.84 1.25 -6.40
CA MET A 160 -4.22 0.56 -5.16
C MET A 160 -3.04 0.30 -4.22
N TYR A 161 -1.80 0.49 -4.68
CA TYR A 161 -0.58 0.29 -3.90
C TYR A 161 0.22 1.58 -3.83
N SER A 162 0.89 1.78 -2.68
CA SER A 162 1.91 2.81 -2.50
C SER A 162 3.30 2.21 -2.69
N GLY A 163 4.29 3.08 -2.87
CA GLY A 163 5.70 2.74 -2.82
C GLY A 163 6.12 2.28 -1.43
N VAL A 164 7.30 1.66 -1.34
CA VAL A 164 7.81 1.19 -0.05
C VAL A 164 8.02 2.38 0.90
N SER A 165 7.42 2.28 2.09
CA SER A 165 7.51 3.28 3.15
C SER A 165 7.94 2.64 4.47
N LEU A 166 8.06 3.43 5.54
CA LEU A 166 8.31 2.89 6.87
C LEU A 166 7.21 1.92 7.31
N ASP A 167 5.95 2.24 7.00
CA ASP A 167 4.79 1.45 7.39
C ASP A 167 4.78 0.07 6.71
N SER A 168 5.46 -0.09 5.57
CA SER A 168 5.66 -1.39 4.92
C SER A 168 6.41 -2.40 5.82
N PHE A 169 7.15 -1.92 6.82
CA PHE A 169 7.90 -2.74 7.77
C PHE A 169 7.24 -2.80 9.17
N LEU A 170 6.12 -2.11 9.35
CA LEU A 170 5.40 -2.06 10.62
C LEU A 170 4.18 -2.99 10.59
N LYS A 171 3.70 -3.32 11.79
CA LYS A 171 2.41 -3.99 12.00
C LYS A 171 1.61 -3.15 12.98
N PHE A 172 0.46 -2.66 12.54
CA PHE A 172 -0.44 -1.86 13.37
C PHE A 172 -1.38 -2.79 14.16
N MET A 173 -1.12 -2.95 15.45
CA MET A 173 -1.97 -3.75 16.33
C MET A 173 -3.03 -2.88 17.00
N THR A 174 -4.31 -3.19 16.76
CA THR A 174 -5.40 -2.58 17.54
C THR A 174 -5.48 -3.22 18.92
N VAL A 175 -5.42 -2.41 19.97
CA VAL A 175 -5.50 -2.88 21.36
C VAL A 175 -6.77 -2.35 21.98
N GLN A 176 -7.54 -3.23 22.61
CA GLN A 176 -8.86 -2.90 23.16
C GLN A 176 -8.91 -3.36 24.62
N SER A 177 -9.46 -2.51 25.50
CA SER A 177 -9.66 -2.81 26.91
C SER A 177 -10.99 -2.19 27.37
N LEU A 178 -11.83 -2.98 28.02
CA LEU A 178 -13.13 -2.54 28.53
C LEU A 178 -13.13 -2.64 30.06
N THR A 179 -13.73 -1.64 30.70
CA THR A 179 -14.13 -1.74 32.11
C THR A 179 -15.38 -2.61 32.25
N GLU A 180 -15.76 -2.97 33.48
CA GLU A 180 -17.02 -3.68 33.73
C GLU A 180 -18.24 -2.88 33.26
N GLU A 181 -18.25 -1.57 33.49
CA GLU A 181 -19.30 -0.66 32.99
C GLU A 181 -19.33 -0.62 31.46
N GLY A 182 -18.16 -0.54 30.82
CA GLY A 182 -18.05 -0.60 29.36
C GLY A 182 -18.62 -1.90 28.79
N LEU A 183 -18.35 -3.03 29.44
CA LEU A 183 -18.92 -4.32 29.03
C LEU A 183 -20.43 -4.39 29.28
N ARG A 184 -20.96 -3.81 30.37
CA ARG A 184 -22.41 -3.72 30.61
C ARG A 184 -23.13 -2.92 29.53
N ASN A 185 -22.52 -1.85 29.05
CA ASN A 185 -23.10 -1.00 28.02
C ASN A 185 -23.00 -1.63 26.63
N LEU A 186 -21.85 -2.20 26.25
CA LEU A 186 -21.62 -2.73 24.90
C LEU A 186 -22.09 -4.19 24.74
N GLY A 187 -21.96 -4.99 25.80
CA GLY A 187 -22.16 -6.43 25.78
C GLY A 187 -23.54 -6.89 25.27
N PRO A 188 -24.67 -6.26 25.66
CA PRO A 188 -25.99 -6.63 25.15
C PRO A 188 -26.10 -6.53 23.62
N TYR A 189 -25.50 -5.49 23.02
CA TYR A 189 -25.50 -5.33 21.56
C TYR A 189 -24.66 -6.42 20.89
N VAL A 190 -23.47 -6.72 21.44
CA VAL A 190 -22.59 -7.78 20.91
C VAL A 190 -23.27 -9.15 21.00
N ALA A 191 -23.97 -9.44 22.10
CA ALA A 191 -24.71 -10.69 22.27
C ALA A 191 -25.87 -10.82 21.27
N THR A 192 -26.55 -9.72 20.96
CA THR A 192 -27.64 -9.68 19.97
C THR A 192 -27.12 -9.92 18.56
N MET A 193 -26.03 -9.24 18.17
CA MET A 193 -25.40 -9.46 16.85
C MET A 193 -24.91 -10.90 16.70
N ALA A 194 -24.23 -11.44 17.72
CA ALA A 194 -23.76 -12.82 17.72
C ALA A 194 -24.90 -13.85 17.64
N GLU A 195 -26.09 -13.56 18.17
CA GLU A 195 -27.27 -14.41 18.03
C GLU A 195 -27.81 -14.43 16.61
N ILE A 196 -27.92 -13.25 15.97
CA ILE A 196 -28.36 -13.13 14.58
C ILE A 196 -27.41 -13.87 13.63
N GLU A 197 -26.11 -13.82 13.91
CA GLU A 197 -25.07 -14.52 13.13
C GLU A 197 -24.97 -16.03 13.47
N GLY A 198 -25.73 -16.53 14.45
CA GLY A 198 -25.66 -17.94 14.88
C GLY A 198 -24.35 -18.33 15.58
N LEU A 199 -23.62 -17.35 16.13
CA LEU A 199 -22.33 -17.53 16.79
C LEU A 199 -22.47 -17.67 18.32
N ASP A 200 -23.04 -18.79 18.75
CA ASP A 200 -23.34 -19.05 20.17
C ASP A 200 -22.13 -18.90 21.12
N ALA A 201 -20.93 -19.31 20.67
CA ALA A 201 -19.71 -19.20 21.47
C ALA A 201 -19.32 -17.73 21.75
N HIS A 202 -19.49 -16.85 20.75
CA HIS A 202 -19.20 -15.42 20.89
C HIS A 202 -20.20 -14.77 21.84
N LYS A 203 -21.50 -15.07 21.68
CA LYS A 203 -22.56 -14.63 22.62
C LYS A 203 -22.28 -15.10 24.05
N ARG A 204 -21.90 -16.38 24.22
CA ARG A 204 -21.58 -16.95 25.54
C ARG A 204 -20.39 -16.28 26.21
N ALA A 205 -19.35 -15.94 25.45
CA ALA A 205 -18.17 -15.25 25.99
C ALA A 205 -18.53 -13.92 26.67
N VAL A 206 -19.49 -13.18 26.12
CA VAL A 206 -19.99 -11.91 26.70
C VAL A 206 -20.95 -12.17 27.85
N THR A 207 -21.99 -12.99 27.63
CA THR A 207 -23.07 -13.20 28.60
C THR A 207 -22.61 -13.86 29.90
N LEU A 208 -21.60 -14.75 29.87
CA LEU A 208 -21.02 -15.33 31.08
C LEU A 208 -20.36 -14.27 31.97
N ARG A 209 -19.65 -13.31 31.37
CA ARG A 209 -19.04 -12.20 32.12
C ARG A 209 -20.10 -11.28 32.68
N LEU A 210 -21.12 -10.90 31.89
CA LEU A 210 -22.21 -10.06 32.39
C LEU A 210 -22.93 -10.69 33.60
N LYS A 211 -23.21 -12.00 33.53
CA LYS A 211 -23.79 -12.75 34.66
C LYS A 211 -22.90 -12.73 35.90
N ASP A 212 -21.59 -12.89 35.74
CA ASP A 212 -20.65 -12.80 36.86
C ASP A 212 -20.65 -11.39 37.50
N ILE A 213 -20.67 -10.33 36.69
CA ILE A 213 -20.73 -8.95 37.21
C ILE A 213 -22.08 -8.68 37.89
N GLU A 214 -23.19 -9.24 37.41
CA GLU A 214 -24.50 -9.17 38.07
C GLU A 214 -24.51 -9.91 39.42
N ALA A 215 -23.93 -11.11 39.48
CA ALA A 215 -23.86 -11.90 40.70
C ALA A 215 -23.01 -11.26 41.81
N ARG A 216 -22.06 -10.39 41.44
CA ARG A 216 -21.19 -9.65 42.37
C ARG A 216 -21.81 -8.37 42.92
N GLN A 217 -22.97 -7.93 42.45
CA GLN A 217 -23.63 -6.76 43.05
C GLN A 217 -24.15 -7.13 44.46
N PRO A 218 -23.77 -6.36 45.50
CA PRO A 218 -24.33 -6.59 46.83
C PRO A 218 -25.84 -6.38 46.77
N PHE A 219 -26.59 -7.30 47.38
CA PHE A 219 -28.02 -7.16 47.60
C PHE A 219 -28.27 -5.76 48.18
N GLN A 220 -28.84 -4.84 47.40
CA GLN A 220 -29.39 -3.62 47.97
C GLN A 220 -30.60 -4.06 48.79
N THR A 221 -30.38 -4.25 50.09
CA THR A 221 -31.44 -4.32 51.09
C THR A 221 -32.27 -3.05 50.96
N LYS A 222 -33.46 -3.20 50.37
CA LYS A 222 -34.57 -2.28 50.62
C LYS A 222 -35.07 -2.46 52.05
#